data_AF-A0AAW6NHJ1-F1
#
_entry.id   AF-A0AAW6NHJ1-F1
#
_cell.length_a   1.000
_cell.length_b   1.000
_cell.length_c   1.000
_cell.angle_alpha   90.00
_cell.angle_beta   90.00
_cell.angle_gamma   90.00
#
_symmetry.space_group_name_H-M   'P 1'
#
loop_
_entity.id
_entity.type
_entity.pdbx_description
1 polymer ?
#
loop_
_entity_poly.entity_id
_entity_poly.type
_entity_poly.pdbx_seq_one_letter_code
_entity_poly.pdbx_strand_id
1 'polypeptide(L)'
;MKKHLSCLKGDTIKAIVLVCLAVGVVGMSYGSLAMAYGFPLWVPFVLSLTVLAGASEFMFIGIVASGGNPLAAAAAGLLVNARHVPFGVTVRDLVGKRGLSFLGCHIMNDESVVFGLSQKTAEQRKAAYWLCGLGVGMI
;
A
#
# COMPACT_ATOMS: atom_id res chain seq x y z
N MET A 1 20.68 -3.60 4.62
CA MET A 1 19.68 -4.05 3.63
C MET A 1 20.05 -5.37 2.94
N LYS A 2 21.27 -5.57 2.40
CA LYS A 2 21.66 -6.84 1.73
C LYS A 2 21.51 -8.13 2.55
N LYS A 3 21.66 -8.10 3.89
CA LYS A 3 21.50 -9.29 4.76
C LYS A 3 20.05 -9.75 5.00
N HIS A 4 19.03 -8.90 4.80
CA HIS A 4 17.62 -9.27 5.05
C HIS A 4 16.99 -10.03 3.88
N LEU A 5 17.42 -9.75 2.64
CA LEU A 5 16.88 -10.38 1.44
C LEU A 5 17.32 -11.84 1.26
N SER A 6 18.51 -12.18 1.76
CA SER A 6 19.09 -13.53 1.68
C SER A 6 18.31 -14.60 2.45
N CYS A 7 17.34 -14.21 3.29
CA CYS A 7 16.54 -15.14 4.08
C CYS A 7 15.22 -15.54 3.38
N LEU A 8 14.78 -14.81 2.35
CA LEU A 8 13.54 -15.12 1.64
C LEU A 8 13.73 -16.25 0.63
N LYS A 9 12.72 -17.12 0.54
CA LYS A 9 12.66 -18.12 -0.54
C LYS A 9 12.41 -17.43 -1.88
N GLY A 10 13.01 -17.96 -2.95
CA GLY A 10 12.85 -17.43 -4.31
C GLY A 10 11.39 -17.36 -4.76
N ASP A 11 10.55 -18.31 -4.34
CA ASP A 11 9.12 -18.31 -4.68
C ASP A 11 8.35 -17.14 -4.04
N THR A 12 8.71 -16.76 -2.82
CA THR A 12 8.12 -15.58 -2.14
C THR A 12 8.47 -14.30 -2.87
N ILE A 13 9.73 -14.17 -3.32
CA ILE A 13 10.16 -12.99 -4.08
C ILE A 13 9.41 -12.91 -5.41
N LYS A 14 9.27 -14.03 -6.13
CA LYS A 14 8.48 -14.10 -7.36
C LYS A 14 7.03 -13.69 -7.13
N ALA A 15 6.41 -14.19 -6.05
CA ALA A 15 5.04 -13.82 -5.70
C ALA A 15 4.91 -12.32 -5.41
N ILE A 16 5.84 -11.72 -4.67
CA ILE A 16 5.82 -10.28 -4.40
C ILE A 16 5.99 -9.47 -5.69
N VAL A 17 6.88 -9.89 -6.60
CA VAL A 17 7.06 -9.23 -7.91
C VAL A 17 5.77 -9.30 -8.74
N LEU A 18 5.11 -10.47 -8.80
CA LEU A 18 3.85 -10.63 -9.52
C LEU A 18 2.75 -9.72 -8.95
N VAL A 19 2.68 -9.62 -7.62
CA VAL A 19 1.73 -8.72 -6.96
C VAL A 19 2.05 -7.25 -7.24
N CYS A 20 3.32 -6.85 -7.20
CA CYS A 20 3.74 -5.50 -7.59
C CYS A 20 3.35 -5.19 -9.04
N LEU A 21 3.55 -6.13 -9.97
CA LEU A 21 3.10 -5.95 -11.36
C LEU A 21 1.59 -5.80 -11.47
N ALA A 22 0.81 -6.60 -10.74
CA ALA A 22 -0.64 -6.48 -10.72
C ALA A 22 -1.09 -5.11 -10.16
N VAL A 23 -0.49 -4.66 -9.06
CA VAL A 23 -0.74 -3.34 -8.48
C VAL A 23 -0.37 -2.22 -9.46
N GLY A 24 0.71 -2.37 -10.22
CA GLY A 24 1.08 -1.42 -11.28
C GLY A 24 0.03 -1.29 -12.38
N VAL A 25 -0.60 -2.38 -12.80
CA VAL A 25 -1.73 -2.34 -13.75
C VAL A 25 -2.94 -1.62 -13.14
N VAL A 26 -3.21 -1.86 -11.86
CA VAL A 26 -4.29 -1.17 -11.13
C VAL A 26 -3.99 0.33 -11.01
N GLY A 27 -2.76 0.71 -10.69
CA GLY A 27 -2.31 2.11 -10.60
C GLY A 27 -2.40 2.85 -11.95
N MET A 28 -2.01 2.21 -13.05
CA MET A 28 -2.24 2.76 -14.39
C MET A 28 -3.72 2.99 -14.69
N SER A 29 -4.58 2.06 -14.28
CA SER A 29 -6.04 2.19 -14.44
C SER A 29 -6.58 3.37 -13.62
N TYR A 30 -6.07 3.56 -12.40
CA TYR A 30 -6.41 4.69 -11.53
C TYR A 30 -6.05 6.03 -12.17
N GLY A 31 -4.79 6.18 -12.63
CA GLY A 31 -4.33 7.40 -13.29
C GLY A 31 -5.15 7.73 -14.54
N SER A 32 -5.41 6.72 -15.37
CA SER A 32 -6.27 6.85 -16.56
C SER A 32 -7.69 7.32 -16.19
N LEU A 33 -8.28 6.73 -15.15
CA LEU A 33 -9.62 7.09 -14.66
C LEU A 33 -9.66 8.53 -14.14
N ALA A 34 -8.68 8.95 -13.35
CA ALA A 34 -8.59 10.32 -12.85
C ALA A 34 -8.48 11.35 -13.99
N MET A 35 -7.67 11.04 -15.01
CA MET A 35 -7.59 11.87 -16.21
C MET A 35 -8.90 11.92 -17.00
N ALA A 36 -9.60 10.79 -17.13
CA ALA A 36 -10.89 10.72 -17.81
C ALA A 36 -11.97 11.58 -17.13
N TYR A 37 -11.92 11.68 -15.80
CA TYR A 37 -12.78 12.59 -15.02
C TYR A 37 -12.29 14.05 -14.99
N GLY A 38 -11.20 14.37 -15.68
CA GLY A 38 -10.68 15.73 -15.80
C GLY A 38 -9.89 16.21 -14.58
N PHE A 39 -9.44 15.31 -13.70
CA PHE A 39 -8.58 15.71 -12.58
C PHE A 39 -7.19 16.11 -13.09
N PRO A 40 -6.59 17.15 -12.50
CA PRO A 40 -5.21 17.48 -12.78
C PRO A 40 -4.28 16.39 -12.21
N LEU A 41 -3.21 16.06 -12.93
CA LEU A 41 -2.30 14.94 -12.63
C LEU A 41 -1.72 14.96 -11.20
N TRP A 42 -1.61 16.13 -10.58
CA TRP A 42 -1.09 16.24 -9.22
C TRP A 42 -2.03 15.62 -8.18
N VAL A 43 -3.34 15.55 -8.43
CA VAL A 43 -4.31 14.96 -7.49
C VAL A 43 -4.10 13.46 -7.33
N PRO A 44 -4.16 12.63 -8.40
CA PRO A 44 -3.88 11.21 -8.25
C PRO A 44 -2.46 10.95 -7.76
N PHE A 45 -1.48 11.79 -8.15
CA PHE A 45 -0.11 11.64 -7.68
C PHE A 45 0.04 11.85 -6.16
N VAL A 46 -0.57 12.91 -5.61
CA VAL A 46 -0.54 13.18 -4.16
C VAL A 46 -1.33 12.10 -3.41
N LEU A 47 -2.45 11.63 -3.95
CA LEU A 47 -3.22 10.54 -3.36
C LEU A 47 -2.39 9.25 -3.29
N SER A 48 -1.70 8.86 -4.35
CA SER A 48 -0.87 7.63 -4.35
C SER A 48 0.33 7.71 -3.42
N LEU A 49 0.90 8.91 -3.22
CA LEU A 49 1.98 9.12 -2.26
C LEU A 49 1.50 9.11 -0.79
N THR A 50 0.25 9.47 -0.53
CA THR A 50 -0.26 9.68 0.84
C THR A 50 -1.15 8.54 1.33
N VAL A 51 -1.90 7.94 0.40
CA VAL A 51 -2.89 6.90 0.61
C VAL A 51 -2.42 5.68 -0.18
N LEU A 52 -1.55 4.89 0.44
CA LEU A 52 -1.09 3.59 -0.05
C LEU A 52 -2.21 2.52 0.00
N ALA A 53 -3.36 2.84 -0.58
CA ALA A 53 -4.56 2.02 -0.55
C ALA A 53 -5.46 2.30 -1.77
N GLY A 54 -5.24 1.55 -2.84
CA GLY A 54 -5.93 1.71 -4.13
C GLY A 54 -7.44 1.85 -4.04
N ALA A 55 -8.11 1.00 -3.26
CA ALA A 55 -9.58 1.06 -3.12
C ALA A 55 -10.09 2.42 -2.64
N SER A 56 -9.32 3.12 -1.78
CA SER A 56 -9.71 4.43 -1.25
C SER A 56 -9.42 5.56 -2.23
N GLU A 57 -8.38 5.42 -3.04
CA GLU A 57 -8.07 6.37 -4.12
C GLU A 57 -9.14 6.34 -5.22
N PHE A 58 -9.54 5.14 -5.66
CA PHE A 58 -10.65 4.97 -6.61
C PHE A 58 -11.97 5.50 -6.06
N MET A 59 -12.26 5.21 -4.79
CA MET A 59 -13.46 5.73 -4.13
C MET A 59 -13.44 7.26 -4.05
N PHE A 60 -12.31 7.86 -3.70
CA PHE A 60 -12.17 9.31 -3.61
C PHE A 60 -12.45 9.97 -4.98
N ILE A 61 -11.78 9.51 -6.03
CA ILE A 61 -11.97 10.04 -7.39
C ILE A 61 -13.41 9.82 -7.84
N GLY A 62 -13.99 8.65 -7.60
CA GLY A 62 -15.38 8.36 -7.98
C GLY A 62 -16.40 9.30 -7.33
N ILE A 63 -16.28 9.55 -6.02
CA ILE A 63 -17.20 10.43 -5.28
C ILE A 63 -17.04 11.88 -5.73
N VAL A 64 -15.80 12.36 -5.91
CA VAL A 64 -15.57 13.75 -6.33
C VAL A 64 -15.99 13.96 -7.79
N ALA A 65 -15.73 12.98 -8.67
CA ALA A 65 -16.17 13.01 -10.06
C ALA A 65 -17.71 13.06 -10.19
N SER A 66 -18.44 12.42 -9.27
CA SER A 66 -19.91 12.48 -9.25
C SER A 66 -20.48 13.77 -8.63
N GLY A 67 -19.64 14.79 -8.37
CA GLY A 67 -20.05 16.05 -7.75
C GLY A 67 -20.19 15.99 -6.22
N GLY A 68 -19.66 14.95 -5.59
CA GLY A 68 -19.66 14.79 -4.13
C GLY A 68 -18.65 15.70 -3.43
N ASN A 69 -18.84 15.89 -2.13
CA ASN A 69 -17.93 16.69 -1.32
C ASN A 69 -16.58 15.96 -1.13
N PRO A 70 -15.42 16.58 -1.47
CA PRO A 70 -14.10 15.98 -1.27
C PRO A 70 -13.79 15.57 0.17
N LEU A 71 -14.30 16.30 1.17
CA LEU A 71 -14.13 15.94 2.58
C LEU A 71 -14.90 14.66 2.93
N ALA A 72 -16.10 14.50 2.37
CA ALA A 72 -16.89 13.29 2.54
C ALA A 72 -16.22 12.10 1.81
N ALA A 73 -15.64 12.34 0.64
CA ALA A 73 -14.86 11.34 -0.10
C ALA A 73 -13.62 10.89 0.69
N ALA A 74 -12.90 11.82 1.31
CA ALA A 74 -11.77 11.51 2.19
C ALA A 74 -12.22 10.70 3.42
N ALA A 75 -13.32 11.10 4.07
CA ALA A 75 -13.87 10.36 5.20
C ALA A 75 -14.30 8.93 4.80
N ALA A 76 -14.92 8.76 3.63
CA ALA A 76 -15.28 7.45 3.09
C ALA A 76 -14.04 6.59 2.84
N GLY A 77 -12.99 7.15 2.22
CA GLY A 77 -11.71 6.47 2.03
C GLY A 77 -11.04 6.07 3.36
N LEU A 78 -11.11 6.93 4.39
CA LEU A 78 -10.62 6.59 5.73
C LEU A 78 -11.41 5.43 6.36
N LEU A 79 -12.73 5.41 6.20
CA LEU A 79 -13.59 4.34 6.70
C LEU A 79 -13.31 3.01 6.00
N VAL A 80 -13.10 3.01 4.69
CA VAL A 80 -12.66 1.82 3.95
C VAL A 80 -11.31 1.32 4.46
N ASN A 81 -10.40 2.25 4.75
CA ASN A 81 -9.08 1.94 5.29
C ASN A 81 -9.08 1.58 6.79
N ALA A 82 -10.19 1.68 7.50
CA ALA A 82 -10.24 1.35 8.93
C ALA A 82 -9.82 -0.10 9.23
N ARG A 83 -9.86 -1.00 8.23
CA ARG A 83 -9.30 -2.36 8.32
C ARG A 83 -7.81 -2.42 8.67
N HIS A 84 -7.06 -1.35 8.41
CA HIS A 84 -5.64 -1.25 8.74
C HIS A 84 -5.38 -1.03 10.23
N VAL A 85 -6.39 -0.62 11.02
CA VAL A 85 -6.23 -0.41 12.46
C VAL A 85 -5.87 -1.70 13.20
N PRO A 86 -6.59 -2.83 13.00
CA PRO A 86 -6.15 -4.14 13.49
C PRO A 86 -4.76 -4.54 13.00
N PHE A 87 -4.40 -4.23 11.75
CA PHE A 87 -3.10 -4.57 11.18
C PHE A 87 -1.96 -3.83 11.88
N GLY A 88 -2.16 -2.56 12.24
CA GLY A 88 -1.16 -1.80 13.00
C GLY A 88 -0.77 -2.46 14.33
N VAL A 89 -1.70 -3.16 14.97
CA VAL A 89 -1.41 -3.93 16.20
C VAL A 89 -0.61 -5.20 15.89
N THR A 90 -0.94 -5.90 14.81
CA THR A 90 -0.30 -7.19 14.46
C THR A 90 1.07 -7.02 13.81
N VAL A 91 1.31 -5.92 13.10
CA VAL A 91 2.58 -5.64 12.42
C VAL A 91 3.55 -4.81 13.25
N ARG A 92 3.23 -4.51 14.50
CA ARG A 92 4.08 -3.70 15.40
C ARG A 92 5.50 -4.23 15.51
N ASP A 93 5.67 -5.55 15.52
CA ASP A 93 6.98 -6.20 15.59
C ASP A 93 7.70 -6.28 14.22
N LEU A 94 6.99 -5.98 13.12
CA LEU A 94 7.50 -6.00 11.74
C LEU A 94 7.99 -4.62 11.26
N VAL A 95 7.35 -3.57 11.75
CA VAL A 95 7.54 -2.16 11.39
C VAL A 95 8.88 -1.57 11.89
N GLY A 96 9.60 -2.28 12.76
CA GLY A 96 10.96 -1.90 13.21
C GLY A 96 10.97 -0.98 14.44
N LYS A 97 12.14 -0.41 14.79
CA LYS A 97 12.32 0.44 15.99
C LYS A 97 12.55 1.90 15.62
N ARG A 98 12.01 2.83 16.41
CA ARG A 98 12.22 4.30 16.32
C ARG A 98 11.76 4.89 14.97
N GLY A 99 12.57 5.71 14.30
CA GLY A 99 12.17 6.45 13.08
C GLY A 99 11.77 5.56 11.90
N LEU A 100 12.33 4.34 11.81
CA LEU A 100 11.89 3.33 10.83
C LEU A 100 10.45 2.88 11.06
N SER A 101 9.91 3.05 12.27
CA SER A 101 8.52 2.71 12.57
C SER A 101 7.54 3.60 11.81
N PHE A 102 7.86 4.87 11.60
CA PHE A 102 7.00 5.77 10.83
C PHE A 102 6.95 5.34 9.36
N LEU A 103 8.12 5.02 8.80
CA LEU A 103 8.21 4.57 7.41
C LEU A 103 7.54 3.20 7.24
N GLY A 104 7.73 2.28 8.19
CA GLY A 104 7.07 0.98 8.20
C GLY A 104 5.55 1.12 8.28
N CYS A 105 5.01 1.98 9.15
CA CYS A 105 3.57 2.26 9.19
C CYS A 105 3.06 2.87 7.87
N HIS A 106 3.85 3.72 7.21
CA HIS A 106 3.43 4.37 5.98
C HIS A 106 3.35 3.40 4.80
N ILE A 107 4.33 2.50 4.65
CA ILE A 107 4.34 1.48 3.58
C ILE A 107 3.37 0.32 3.84
N MET A 108 2.59 0.38 4.91
CA MET A 108 1.64 -0.66 5.27
C MET A 108 0.47 -0.67 4.29
N ASN A 109 0.36 -1.76 3.54
CA ASN A 109 -0.77 -2.13 2.70
C ASN A 109 -1.16 -3.59 2.95
N ASP A 110 -2.31 -4.01 2.41
CA ASP A 110 -2.82 -5.36 2.62
C ASP A 110 -1.82 -6.43 2.17
N GLU A 111 -1.13 -6.20 1.05
CA GLU A 111 -0.16 -7.11 0.45
C GLU A 111 1.05 -7.31 1.39
N SER A 112 1.61 -6.21 1.90
CA SER A 112 2.75 -6.22 2.82
C SER A 112 2.42 -6.95 4.13
N VAL A 113 1.20 -6.75 4.65
CA VAL A 113 0.71 -7.42 5.86
C VAL A 113 0.55 -8.91 5.60
N VAL A 114 -0.07 -9.30 4.49
CA VAL A 114 -0.26 -10.71 4.11
C VAL A 114 1.09 -11.39 3.92
N PHE A 115 1.97 -10.85 3.08
CA PHE A 115 3.29 -11.45 2.84
C PHE A 115 4.15 -11.49 4.09
N GLY A 116 4.06 -10.46 4.94
CA GLY A 116 4.74 -10.38 6.23
C GLY A 116 4.28 -11.46 7.19
N LEU A 117 2.97 -11.60 7.42
CA LEU A 117 2.43 -12.56 8.39
C LEU A 117 2.48 -14.02 7.91
N SER A 118 2.47 -14.26 6.60
CA SER A 118 2.56 -15.62 6.03
C SER A 118 3.94 -16.30 6.18
N GLN A 119 5.00 -15.57 6.58
CA GLN A 119 6.31 -16.21 6.76
C GLN A 119 6.44 -16.94 8.09
N LYS A 120 7.27 -17.99 8.12
CA LYS A 120 7.48 -18.84 9.30
C LYS A 120 8.42 -18.24 10.33
N THR A 121 9.46 -17.52 9.91
CA THR A 121 10.50 -16.97 10.80
C THR A 121 10.38 -15.45 10.92
N ALA A 122 10.68 -14.90 12.10
CA ALA A 122 10.56 -13.46 12.36
C ALA A 122 11.39 -12.59 11.40
N GLU A 123 12.58 -13.06 11.00
CA GLU A 123 13.44 -12.37 10.03
C GLU A 123 12.82 -12.35 8.62
N GLN A 124 12.22 -13.46 8.17
CA GLN A 124 11.51 -13.52 6.89
C GLN A 124 10.26 -12.66 6.91
N ARG A 125 9.51 -12.65 8.02
CA ARG A 125 8.29 -11.83 8.15
C ARG A 125 8.60 -10.34 7.93
N LYS A 126 9.66 -9.84 8.58
CA LYS A 126 10.14 -8.47 8.40
C LYS A 126 10.58 -8.22 6.96
N ALA A 127 11.44 -9.08 6.43
CA ALA A 127 11.97 -8.87 5.08
C ALA A 127 10.88 -8.92 3.99
N ALA A 128 9.88 -9.80 4.12
CA ALA A 128 8.74 -9.87 3.20
C ALA A 128 7.83 -8.64 3.30
N TYR A 129 7.53 -8.19 4.53
CA TYR A 129 6.76 -6.98 4.78
C TYR A 129 7.41 -5.75 4.12
N TRP A 130 8.70 -5.53 4.37
CA TRP A 130 9.43 -4.38 3.84
C TRP A 130 9.64 -4.46 2.32
N LEU A 131 9.94 -5.64 1.76
CA LEU A 131 10.10 -5.80 0.32
C LEU A 131 8.79 -5.49 -0.42
N CYS A 132 7.67 -6.05 0.07
CA CYS A 132 6.38 -5.87 -0.56
C CYS A 132 5.84 -4.45 -0.37
N GLY A 133 5.93 -3.88 0.84
CA GLY A 133 5.50 -2.52 1.12
C GLY A 133 6.26 -1.48 0.30
N LEU A 134 7.59 -1.60 0.21
CA LEU A 134 8.40 -0.71 -0.63
C LEU A 134 8.16 -0.94 -2.13
N GLY A 135 7.93 -2.19 -2.54
CA GLY A 135 7.63 -2.51 -3.93
C GLY A 135 6.33 -1.85 -4.39
N VAL A 136 5.28 -1.97 -3.58
CA VAL A 136 3.99 -1.31 -3.83
C VAL A 136 4.11 0.21 -3.75
N GLY A 137 4.84 0.77 -2.78
CA GLY A 137 4.96 2.22 -2.65
C GLY A 137 5.89 2.91 -3.66
N MET A 138 6.56 2.17 -4.53
CA MET A 138 7.31 2.72 -5.66
C MET A 138 6.51 2.76 -6.96
N ILE A 139 5.33 2.14 -6.97
CA ILE A 139 4.42 2.07 -8.12
C ILE A 139 3.47 3.26 -8.06
#